data_AF-A0A2P2CGK5-F1
#
_entry.id   AF-A0A2P2CGK5-F1
#
_cell.length_a   1.000
_cell.length_b   1.000
_cell.length_c   1.000
_cell.angle_alpha   90.00
_cell.angle_beta   90.00
_cell.angle_gamma   90.00
#
_symmetry.space_group_name_H-M   'P 1'
#
loop_
_entity.id
_entity.type
_entity.pdbx_description
1 polymer ?
#
loop_
_entity_poly.entity_id
_entity_poly.type
_entity_poly.pdbx_seq_one_letter_code
_entity_poly.pdbx_strand_id
1 'polypeptide(L)'
;MSHTTATDDTAGKPHKAGLFDIRNIIGALMAIYGVILTLAGLLGEHEPEKTGGVNANLWTGLALIAVAAVFIGWARLRPIVVPADIDRPDDDPTRPAPQRKRPPAH
;
A
#
# COMPACT_ATOMS: atom_id res chain seq x y z
N MET A 1 13.35 -33.08 -38.78
CA MET A 1 12.04 -32.42 -38.63
C MET A 1 12.15 -31.50 -37.43
N SER A 2 12.29 -30.21 -37.69
CA SER A 2 12.41 -29.14 -36.70
C SER A 2 11.02 -28.55 -36.48
N HIS A 3 10.41 -28.74 -35.31
CA HIS A 3 9.29 -27.92 -34.83
C HIS A 3 9.40 -27.88 -33.29
N THR A 4 10.07 -26.84 -32.78
CA THR A 4 9.46 -25.63 -32.23
C THR A 4 8.78 -25.91 -30.91
N THR A 5 9.59 -25.79 -29.86
CA THR A 5 9.19 -25.54 -28.48
C THR A 5 8.20 -24.38 -28.46
N ALA A 6 6.91 -24.67 -28.32
CA ALA A 6 5.93 -23.68 -27.92
C ALA A 6 6.14 -23.43 -26.42
N THR A 7 7.11 -22.57 -26.12
CA THR A 7 7.11 -21.86 -24.84
C THR A 7 5.90 -20.93 -24.91
N ASP A 8 4.77 -21.40 -24.40
CA ASP A 8 3.61 -20.53 -24.19
C ASP A 8 4.05 -19.49 -23.15
N ASP A 9 4.33 -18.29 -23.64
CA ASP A 9 4.52 -17.06 -22.89
C ASP A 9 3.32 -16.87 -21.97
N THR A 10 3.39 -17.45 -20.78
CA THR A 10 2.52 -17.07 -19.67
C THR A 10 3.06 -15.75 -19.14
N ALA A 11 2.95 -14.70 -19.95
CA ALA A 11 3.27 -13.34 -19.59
C ALA A 11 2.36 -12.95 -18.41
N GLY A 12 2.86 -13.17 -17.19
CA GLY A 12 2.19 -12.79 -15.96
C GLY A 12 1.81 -11.32 -16.03
N LYS A 13 0.51 -11.04 -16.13
CA LYS A 13 0.01 -9.66 -16.14
C LYS A 13 0.59 -8.94 -14.92
N PRO A 14 1.29 -7.80 -15.09
CA PRO A 14 1.85 -7.07 -13.98
C PRO A 14 0.70 -6.65 -13.05
N HIS A 15 0.61 -7.31 -11.90
CA HIS A 15 -0.37 -6.97 -10.90
C HIS A 15 0.10 -5.71 -10.19
N LYS A 16 -0.67 -4.63 -10.31
CA LYS A 16 -0.43 -3.46 -9.46
C LYS A 16 -0.71 -3.88 -8.02
N ALA A 17 0.34 -4.16 -7.24
CA ALA A 17 0.23 -4.12 -5.78
C ALA A 17 -0.20 -2.74 -5.27
N GLY A 18 -0.21 -1.73 -6.15
CA GLY A 18 -0.37 -0.31 -5.85
C GLY A 18 -1.68 0.14 -5.21
N LEU A 19 -2.65 -0.74 -4.92
CA LEU A 19 -3.78 -0.35 -4.07
C LEU A 19 -3.39 -0.37 -2.57
N PHE A 20 -2.41 -1.18 -2.18
CA PHE A 20 -1.90 -1.29 -0.80
C PHE A 20 -0.52 -0.64 -0.63
N ASP A 21 -0.27 0.47 -1.32
CA ASP A 21 0.93 1.29 -1.07
C ASP A 21 0.79 2.03 0.27
N ILE A 22 1.79 1.89 1.15
CA ILE A 22 1.82 2.53 2.46
C ILE A 22 1.66 4.06 2.37
N ARG A 23 2.13 4.69 1.29
CA ARG A 23 2.00 6.14 1.07
C ARG A 23 0.55 6.56 0.90
N ASN A 24 -0.26 5.69 0.28
CA ASN A 24 -1.68 5.94 0.08
C ASN A 24 -2.45 5.79 1.39
N ILE A 25 -2.09 4.80 2.23
CA ILE A 25 -2.67 4.61 3.57
C ILE A 25 -2.31 5.80 4.49
N ILE A 26 -1.02 6.15 4.58
CA ILE A 26 -0.55 7.29 5.40
C ILE A 26 -1.20 8.59 4.90
N GLY A 27 -1.22 8.81 3.59
CA GLY A 27 -1.84 9.99 2.98
C GLY A 27 -3.33 10.10 3.27
N ALA A 28 -4.08 9.00 3.17
CA ALA A 28 -5.51 8.97 3.49
C ALA A 28 -5.78 9.23 4.98
N LEU A 29 -5.02 8.61 5.89
CA LEU A 29 -5.13 8.84 7.32
C LEU A 29 -4.84 10.30 7.68
N MET A 30 -3.74 10.85 7.16
CA MET A 30 -3.39 12.27 7.33
C MET A 30 -4.49 13.19 6.81
N ALA A 31 -5.09 12.89 5.65
CA ALA A 31 -6.17 13.68 5.09
C ALA A 31 -7.43 13.66 5.99
N ILE A 32 -7.82 12.48 6.49
CA ILE A 32 -8.99 12.33 7.38
C ILE A 32 -8.76 13.14 8.66
N TYR A 33 -7.62 12.95 9.33
CA TYR A 33 -7.30 13.71 10.55
C TYR A 33 -7.18 15.21 10.28
N GLY A 34 -6.57 15.59 9.17
CA GLY A 34 -6.46 16.99 8.75
C GLY A 34 -7.82 17.65 8.57
N VAL A 35 -8.75 17.00 7.88
CA VAL A 35 -10.13 17.49 7.71
C VAL A 35 -10.83 17.60 9.06
N ILE A 36 -10.74 16.58 9.92
CA ILE A 36 -11.35 16.61 11.26
C ILE A 36 -10.81 17.79 12.07
N LEU A 37 -9.49 18.01 12.07
CA LEU A 37 -8.84 19.11 12.81
C LEU A 37 -9.19 20.48 12.22
N THR A 38 -9.24 20.62 10.90
CA THR A 38 -9.70 21.86 10.26
C THR A 38 -11.15 22.16 10.62
N LEU A 39 -12.04 21.17 10.59
CA LEU A 39 -13.43 21.34 11.01
C LEU A 39 -13.55 21.67 12.50
N ALA A 40 -12.77 21.00 13.37
CA ALA A 40 -12.70 21.33 14.78
C ALA A 40 -12.15 22.74 15.03
N GLY A 41 -11.24 23.22 14.19
CA GLY A 41 -10.75 24.60 14.23
C GLY A 41 -11.78 25.63 13.75
N LEU A 42 -12.56 25.30 12.71
CA LEU A 42 -13.55 26.22 12.13
C LEU A 42 -14.86 26.28 12.91
N LEU A 43 -15.34 25.13 13.37
CA LEU A 43 -16.66 24.96 13.99
C LEU A 43 -16.59 24.82 15.52
N GLY A 44 -15.40 24.52 16.05
CA GLY A 44 -15.20 24.35 17.49
C GLY A 44 -15.10 25.68 18.22
N GLU A 45 -15.61 25.67 19.45
CA GLU A 45 -15.41 26.74 20.42
C GLU A 45 -13.90 26.81 20.72
N HIS A 46 -13.26 27.91 20.35
CA HIS A 46 -11.86 28.14 20.65
C HIS A 46 -11.76 29.05 21.87
N GLU A 47 -10.97 28.65 22.85
CA GLU A 47 -10.58 29.49 24.00
C GLU A 47 -9.23 30.15 23.68
N PRO A 48 -9.21 31.34 23.04
CA PRO A 48 -7.98 32.01 22.64
C PRO A 48 -7.06 32.31 23.83
N GLU A 49 -7.61 32.40 25.05
CA GLU A 49 -6.84 32.59 26.28
C GLU A 49 -5.90 31.41 26.60
N LYS A 50 -6.26 30.19 26.20
CA LYS A 50 -5.45 28.99 26.43
C LYS A 50 -4.42 28.73 25.34
N THR A 51 -4.60 29.33 24.16
CA THR A 51 -3.76 29.07 22.97
C THR A 51 -2.96 30.28 22.49
N GLY A 52 -2.92 31.35 23.29
CA GLY A 52 -2.20 32.58 22.92
C GLY A 52 -2.80 33.29 21.71
N GLY A 53 -4.11 33.16 21.50
CA GLY A 53 -4.85 33.78 20.38
C GLY A 53 -4.78 33.02 19.05
N VAL A 54 -4.07 31.89 18.97
CA VAL A 54 -3.90 31.13 17.73
C VAL A 54 -4.74 29.84 17.77
N ASN A 55 -5.46 29.54 16.70
CA ASN A 55 -6.24 28.31 16.61
C ASN A 55 -5.35 27.13 16.20
N ALA A 56 -4.87 26.38 17.19
CA ALA A 56 -3.97 25.25 16.98
C ALA A 56 -4.58 24.14 16.11
N ASN A 57 -5.87 23.83 16.28
CA ASN A 57 -6.55 22.81 15.49
C ASN A 57 -6.60 23.19 14.01
N LEU A 58 -6.89 24.45 13.70
CA LEU A 58 -6.95 24.95 12.33
C LEU A 58 -5.59 24.86 11.63
N TRP A 59 -4.53 25.38 12.26
CA TRP A 59 -3.18 25.36 11.69
C TRP A 59 -2.64 23.93 11.54
N THR A 60 -2.86 23.08 12.55
CA THR A 60 -2.45 21.67 12.50
C THR A 60 -3.21 20.93 11.41
N GLY A 61 -4.52 21.15 11.29
CA GLY A 61 -5.34 20.55 10.23
C GLY A 61 -4.88 20.97 8.83
N LEU A 62 -4.61 22.25 8.61
CA LEU A 62 -4.08 22.76 7.35
C LEU A 62 -2.70 22.16 7.00
N ALA A 63 -1.80 22.05 7.98
CA ALA A 63 -0.51 21.41 7.78
C ALA A 63 -0.65 19.93 7.40
N LEU A 64 -1.53 19.20 8.08
CA LEU A 64 -1.84 17.80 7.76
C LEU A 64 -2.41 17.63 6.35
N ILE A 65 -3.33 18.51 5.94
CA ILE A 65 -3.89 18.48 4.57
C ILE A 65 -2.79 18.72 3.53
N ALA A 66 -1.89 19.68 3.76
CA ALA A 66 -0.78 19.94 2.86
C ALA A 66 0.15 18.72 2.72
N VAL A 67 0.52 18.09 3.84
CA VAL A 67 1.35 16.87 3.82
C VAL A 67 0.62 15.70 3.15
N ALA A 68 -0.67 15.51 3.42
CA ALA A 68 -1.48 14.49 2.77
C ALA A 68 -1.52 14.67 1.25
N ALA A 69 -1.69 15.90 0.76
CA ALA A 69 -1.66 16.20 -0.67
C ALA A 69 -0.32 15.85 -1.32
N VAL A 70 0.79 16.11 -0.63
CA VAL A 70 2.13 15.71 -1.09
C VAL A 70 2.26 14.19 -1.17
N PHE A 71 1.84 13.46 -0.13
CA PHE A 71 1.93 11.99 -0.10
C PHE A 71 1.06 11.34 -1.18
N ILE A 72 -0.18 11.78 -1.33
CA ILE A 72 -1.12 11.26 -2.34
C ILE A 72 -0.62 11.60 -3.74
N GLY A 73 -0.17 12.85 -3.97
CA GLY A 73 0.42 13.27 -5.24
C GLY A 73 1.63 12.42 -5.60
N TRP A 74 2.55 12.21 -4.66
CA TRP A 74 3.75 11.42 -4.90
C TRP A 74 3.45 9.92 -5.15
N ALA A 75 2.53 9.34 -4.38
CA ALA A 75 2.06 7.97 -4.60
C ALA A 75 1.48 7.81 -6.02
N ARG A 76 0.73 8.82 -6.51
CA ARG A 76 0.21 8.82 -7.88
C ARG A 76 1.30 8.96 -8.94
N LEU A 77 2.33 9.78 -8.69
CA LEU A 77 3.43 10.01 -9.63
C LEU A 77 4.39 8.81 -9.73
N ARG A 78 4.56 8.03 -8.66
CA ARG A 78 5.49 6.88 -8.62
C ARG A 78 4.81 5.62 -8.09
N PRO A 79 3.90 4.99 -8.85
CA PRO A 79 3.25 3.76 -8.43
C PRO A 79 4.26 2.61 -8.36
N ILE A 80 4.25 1.88 -7.23
CA ILE A 80 5.07 0.67 -7.06
C ILE A 80 4.40 -0.48 -7.83
N VAL A 81 5.15 -1.06 -8.77
CA VAL A 81 4.75 -2.26 -9.51
C VAL A 81 5.46 -3.43 -8.85
N VAL A 82 4.70 -4.39 -8.36
CA VAL A 82 5.26 -5.66 -7.86
C VAL A 82 5.21 -6.66 -9.02
N PRO A 83 6.35 -7.18 -9.47
CA PRO A 83 6.39 -8.26 -10.46
C PRO A 83 5.60 -9.48 -9.96
N ALA A 84 4.88 -10.15 -10.87
CA ALA A 84 4.04 -11.30 -10.53
C ALA A 84 4.82 -12.61 -10.31
N ASP A 85 6.13 -12.64 -10.57
CA ASP A 85 6.97 -13.81 -10.29
C ASP A 85 7.53 -13.73 -8.87
N ILE A 86 6.77 -14.30 -7.94
CA ILE A 86 7.41 -15.00 -6.83
C ILE A 86 7.70 -16.38 -7.40
N ASP A 87 8.95 -16.66 -7.77
CA ASP A 87 9.43 -18.03 -8.01
C ASP A 87 8.90 -18.88 -6.86
N ARG A 88 7.92 -19.75 -7.13
CA ARG A 88 7.47 -20.71 -6.13
C ARG A 88 8.70 -21.57 -5.82
N PRO A 89 9.06 -21.79 -4.55
CA PRO A 89 10.14 -22.72 -4.18
C PRO A 89 9.89 -24.20 -4.56
N ASP A 90 8.89 -24.45 -5.42
CA ASP A 90 8.46 -25.76 -5.88
C ASP A 90 9.07 -26.11 -7.25
N ASP A 91 9.71 -25.15 -7.93
CA ASP A 91 10.43 -25.36 -9.19
C ASP A 91 11.92 -25.69 -9.00
N ASP A 92 12.37 -25.95 -7.76
CA ASP A 92 13.71 -26.47 -7.49
C ASP A 92 13.81 -27.93 -8.02
N PRO A 93 14.52 -28.19 -9.15
CA PRO A 93 14.61 -29.52 -9.73
C PRO A 93 15.36 -30.50 -8.82
N THR A 94 16.01 -30.02 -7.76
CA THR A 94 16.72 -30.84 -6.78
C THR A 94 15.86 -31.21 -5.56
N ARG A 95 14.63 -30.68 -5.45
CA ARG A 95 13.72 -31.01 -4.35
C ARG A 95 13.10 -32.40 -4.56
N PRO A 96 13.42 -33.39 -3.71
CA PRO A 96 12.86 -34.73 -3.85
C PRO A 96 11.35 -34.69 -3.60
N ALA A 97 10.57 -35.32 -4.50
CA ALA A 97 9.12 -35.40 -4.37
C ALA A 97 8.72 -35.94 -2.98
N PRO A 98 7.67 -35.38 -2.34
CA PRO A 98 7.24 -35.85 -1.03
C PRO A 98 6.85 -37.33 -1.13
N GLN A 99 7.66 -38.22 -0.54
CA GLN A 99 7.32 -39.63 -0.44
C GLN A 99 6.10 -39.75 0.47
N ARG A 100 4.91 -39.92 -0.14
CA ARG A 100 3.72 -40.36 0.60
C ARG A 100 4.05 -41.69 1.25
N LYS A 101 4.37 -41.67 2.55
CA LYS A 101 4.48 -42.90 3.35
C LYS A 101 3.12 -43.59 3.29
N ARG A 102 3.02 -44.66 2.49
CA ARG A 102 1.86 -45.53 2.47
C ARG A 102 1.71 -46.11 3.88
N PRO A 103 0.55 -45.99 4.54
CA PRO A 103 0.35 -46.64 5.83
C PRO A 103 0.56 -48.16 5.65
N PRO A 104 1.23 -48.84 6.59
CA PRO A 104 1.34 -50.29 6.54
C PRO A 104 -0.07 -50.88 6.62
N ALA A 105 -0.40 -51.73 5.66
CA ALA A 105 -1.64 -52.46 5.67
C ALA A 105 -1.44 -53.74 6.48
N HIS A 106 -1.66 -53.69 7.80
CA HIS A 106 -1.88 -54.85 8.67
C HIS A 106 -2.74 -54.45 9.86
#